data_AF-A0A177PMC3-F1
#
_entry.id   AF-A0A177PMC3-F1
#
_cell.length_a   1.000
_cell.length_b   1.000
_cell.length_c   1.000
_cell.angle_alpha   90.00
_cell.angle_beta   90.00
_cell.angle_gamma   90.00
#
_symmetry.space_group_name_H-M   'P 1'
#
loop_
_entity.id
_entity.type
_entity.pdbx_description
1 polymer ?
#
loop_
_entity_poly.entity_id
_entity_poly.type
_entity_poly.pdbx_seq_one_letter_code
_entity_poly.pdbx_strand_id
1 'polypeptide(L)'
;MSTFVLFETTDRAVSSTPTFFTIDVANDPNVQNPPQSWSVRVWSTVGIHIAVNGQAATVDDFPIAAGLHGEELHVPAGAVFSVIKQDGEADGRVWATRVKRKGA
;
A
#
# COMPACT_ATOMS: atom_id res chain seq x y z
N MET A 1 -19.62 -5.09 8.49
CA MET A 1 -18.75 -4.80 7.33
C MET A 1 -18.34 -3.34 7.41
N SER A 2 -17.04 -3.06 7.51
CA SER A 2 -16.54 -1.68 7.45
C SER A 2 -16.72 -1.14 6.04
N THR A 3 -17.36 0.03 5.90
CA THR A 3 -17.53 0.70 4.60
C THR A 3 -16.36 1.67 4.41
N PHE A 4 -15.71 1.64 3.26
CA PHE A 4 -14.59 2.54 2.95
C PHE A 4 -14.96 3.50 1.83
N VAL A 5 -14.50 4.74 1.93
CA VAL A 5 -14.44 5.67 0.80
C VAL A 5 -13.05 5.55 0.18
N LEU A 6 -12.98 5.27 -1.12
CA LEU A 6 -11.74 5.18 -1.89
C LEU A 6 -11.41 6.57 -2.44
N PHE A 7 -10.16 7.02 -2.32
CA PHE A 7 -9.74 8.33 -2.79
C PHE A 7 -8.84 8.23 -4.01
N GLU A 8 -7.66 7.64 -3.84
CA GLU A 8 -6.60 7.60 -4.85
C GLU A 8 -6.01 6.20 -4.86
N THR A 9 -5.87 5.63 -6.06
CA THR A 9 -5.27 4.31 -6.30
C THR A 9 -4.01 4.50 -7.12
N THR A 10 -2.93 3.86 -6.69
CA THR A 10 -1.71 3.72 -7.48
C THR A 10 -1.45 2.24 -7.71
N ASP A 11 -0.82 1.91 -8.82
CA ASP A 11 -0.45 0.54 -9.14
C ASP A 11 0.97 0.45 -9.65
N ARG A 12 1.64 -0.65 -9.31
CA ARG A 12 3.04 -0.90 -9.68
C ARG A 12 3.26 -2.35 -10.04
N ALA A 13 4.12 -2.55 -11.04
CA ALA A 13 4.66 -3.87 -11.31
C ALA A 13 5.47 -4.33 -10.10
N VAL A 14 5.41 -5.63 -9.81
CA VAL A 14 6.16 -6.26 -8.73
C VAL A 14 7.02 -7.36 -9.31
N SER A 15 8.29 -7.36 -8.92
CA SER A 15 9.27 -8.40 -9.24
C SER A 15 10.11 -8.72 -8.00
N SER A 16 11.20 -9.46 -8.17
CA SER A 16 12.19 -9.69 -7.10
C SER A 16 13.03 -8.45 -6.77
N THR A 17 12.92 -7.38 -7.57
CA THR A 17 13.62 -6.12 -7.33
C THR A 17 12.69 -5.14 -6.62
N PRO A 18 13.13 -4.50 -5.52
CA PRO A 18 12.33 -3.51 -4.80
C PRO A 18 11.83 -2.41 -5.73
N THR A 19 10.51 -2.23 -5.77
CA THR A 19 9.86 -1.17 -6.54
C THR A 19 9.28 -0.14 -5.57
N PHE A 20 9.70 1.12 -5.73
CA PHE A 20 9.26 2.21 -4.87
C PHE A 20 8.10 2.98 -5.48
N PHE A 21 7.18 3.42 -4.63
CA PHE A 21 6.09 4.29 -5.04
C PHE A 21 5.52 5.08 -3.88
N THR A 22 4.87 6.19 -4.22
CA THR A 22 4.03 6.96 -3.31
C THR A 22 2.59 6.88 -3.81
N ILE A 23 1.65 7.05 -2.89
CA ILE A 23 0.27 7.39 -3.24
C ILE A 23 0.22 8.91 -3.26
N ASP A 24 -0.27 9.49 -4.35
CA ASP A 24 -0.47 10.93 -4.43
C ASP A 24 -1.41 11.36 -3.29
N VAL A 25 -1.03 12.42 -2.58
CA VAL A 25 -1.81 13.03 -1.50
C VAL A 25 -2.10 14.49 -1.80
N ALA A 26 -1.80 14.96 -3.02
CA ALA A 26 -2.05 16.34 -3.43
C ALA A 26 -3.54 16.73 -3.29
N ASN A 27 -4.45 15.76 -3.37
CA ASN A 27 -5.88 15.97 -3.14
C ASN A 27 -6.37 15.44 -1.78
N ASP A 28 -5.52 15.26 -0.77
CA ASP A 28 -5.99 14.87 0.56
C ASP A 28 -6.78 16.04 1.20
N PRO A 29 -8.11 15.94 1.37
CA PRO A 29 -8.87 16.99 2.04
C PRO A 29 -8.48 17.13 3.52
N ASN A 30 -7.70 16.18 4.05
CA ASN A 30 -7.09 16.19 5.37
C ASN A 30 -5.56 16.41 5.30
N VAL A 31 -5.03 17.17 4.32
CA VAL A 31 -3.76 17.91 4.49
C VAL A 31 -3.98 18.95 5.61
N GLN A 32 -4.21 18.45 6.81
CA GLN A 32 -4.16 19.21 8.03
C GLN A 32 -2.69 19.44 8.34
N ASN A 33 -2.40 20.60 8.93
CA ASN A 33 -1.14 20.83 9.58
C ASN A 33 -1.38 20.59 11.09
N PRO A 34 -0.84 19.52 11.70
CA PRO A 34 0.15 18.60 11.16
C PRO A 34 -0.43 17.43 10.31
N PRO A 35 0.38 16.86 9.39
CA PRO A 35 -0.04 15.75 8.54
C PRO A 35 -0.48 14.54 9.37
N GLN A 36 -1.66 13.98 9.06
CA GLN A 36 -2.20 12.84 9.79
C GLN A 36 -1.90 11.51 9.09
N SER A 37 -1.76 10.45 9.89
CA SER A 37 -1.71 9.09 9.37
C SER A 37 -3.01 8.71 8.68
N TRP A 38 -2.91 7.82 7.70
CA TRP A 38 -4.03 7.42 6.85
C TRP A 38 -4.03 5.90 6.65
N SER A 39 -5.16 5.38 6.16
CA SER A 39 -5.32 3.94 5.92
C SER A 39 -5.22 3.63 4.44
N VAL A 40 -4.52 2.55 4.11
CA VAL A 40 -4.31 2.07 2.74
C VAL A 40 -4.87 0.67 2.64
N ARG A 41 -5.59 0.37 1.57
CA ARG A 41 -5.81 -1.01 1.16
C ARG A 41 -4.82 -1.40 0.09
N VAL A 42 -4.08 -2.46 0.33
CA VAL A 42 -3.09 -3.00 -0.59
C VAL A 42 -3.55 -4.37 -1.07
N TRP A 43 -3.73 -4.52 -2.37
CA TRP A 43 -4.05 -5.80 -3.00
C TRP A 43 -3.04 -6.12 -4.09
N SER A 44 -2.84 -7.40 -4.36
CA SER A 44 -1.82 -7.87 -5.31
C SER A 44 -2.28 -9.12 -6.04
N THR A 45 -1.82 -9.30 -7.27
CA THR A 45 -2.04 -10.56 -8.03
C THR A 45 -1.19 -11.72 -7.52
N VAL A 46 -0.15 -11.44 -6.74
CA VAL A 46 0.86 -12.39 -6.23
C VAL A 46 1.13 -12.10 -4.76
N GLY A 47 1.70 -13.07 -4.03
CA GLY A 47 2.25 -12.82 -2.69
C GLY A 47 3.37 -11.78 -2.76
N ILE A 48 3.37 -10.82 -1.84
CA ILE A 48 4.38 -9.75 -1.76
C ILE A 48 4.86 -9.53 -0.32
N HIS A 49 6.01 -8.88 -0.19
CA HIS A 49 6.44 -8.19 1.03
C HIS A 49 6.40 -6.68 0.80
N ILE A 50 5.94 -5.92 1.80
CA ILE A 50 5.78 -4.47 1.70
C ILE A 50 6.42 -3.73 2.88
N ALA A 51 7.20 -2.69 2.55
CA ALA A 51 7.73 -1.72 3.49
C ALA A 51 7.08 -0.35 3.26
N VAL A 52 6.83 0.42 4.32
CA VAL A 52 6.14 1.74 4.27
C VAL A 52 6.98 2.89 4.83
N ASN A 53 8.24 2.61 5.16
CA ASN A 53 9.19 3.52 5.80
C ASN A 53 10.18 4.14 4.80
N GLY A 54 9.96 3.96 3.49
CA GLY A 54 10.87 4.39 2.43
C GLY A 54 12.16 3.57 2.29
N GLN A 55 12.32 2.46 3.02
CA GLN A 55 13.40 1.51 2.78
C GLN A 55 13.01 0.50 1.69
N ALA A 56 14.01 -0.12 1.08
CA ALA A 56 13.80 -1.23 0.14
C ALA A 56 13.15 -2.41 0.87
N ALA A 57 12.05 -2.94 0.31
CA ALA A 57 11.39 -4.10 0.89
C ALA A 57 12.30 -5.34 0.84
N THR A 58 12.24 -6.15 1.90
CA THR A 58 12.93 -7.43 2.06
C THR A 58 11.94 -8.54 2.40
N VAL A 59 12.41 -9.78 2.45
CA VAL A 59 11.60 -10.97 2.81
C VAL A 59 11.12 -10.96 4.27
N ASP A 60 11.70 -10.11 5.11
CA ASP A 60 11.32 -9.98 6.53
C ASP A 60 10.23 -8.92 6.74
N ASP A 61 9.91 -8.13 5.70
CA ASP A 61 8.86 -7.12 5.76
C ASP A 61 7.45 -7.72 5.69
N PHE A 62 6.44 -6.88 5.97
CA PHE A 62 5.07 -7.30 6.14
C PHE A 62 4.55 -8.09 4.92
N PRO A 63 4.13 -9.36 5.10
CA PRO A 63 3.66 -10.18 3.99
C PRO A 63 2.21 -9.84 3.64
N ILE A 64 1.92 -9.74 2.34
CA ILE A 64 0.56 -9.63 1.81
C ILE A 64 0.32 -10.81 0.88
N ALA A 65 -0.74 -11.57 1.15
CA ALA A 65 -1.14 -12.70 0.32
C ALA A 65 -1.67 -12.23 -1.05
N ALA A 66 -1.51 -13.07 -2.07
CA ALA A 66 -2.18 -12.87 -3.34
C ALA A 66 -3.71 -12.83 -3.15
N GLY A 67 -4.38 -11.88 -3.81
CA GLY A 67 -5.84 -11.82 -3.80
C GLY A 67 -6.43 -10.42 -3.73
N LEU A 68 -7.73 -10.35 -3.95
CA LEU A 68 -8.49 -9.10 -4.13
C LEU A 68 -9.06 -8.53 -2.82
N HIS A 69 -8.91 -9.22 -1.69
CA HIS A 69 -9.50 -8.78 -0.43
C HIS A 69 -8.81 -7.55 0.15
N GLY A 70 -7.51 -7.36 -0.16
CA GLY A 70 -6.71 -6.19 0.17
C GLY A 70 -6.44 -6.03 1.67
N GLU A 71 -5.17 -6.02 2.06
CA GLU A 71 -4.75 -5.79 3.45
C GLU A 71 -4.85 -4.31 3.80
N GLU A 72 -5.35 -4.00 5.00
CA GLU A 72 -5.45 -2.63 5.50
C GLU A 72 -4.19 -2.26 6.30
N LEU A 73 -3.43 -1.28 5.80
CA LEU A 73 -2.22 -0.75 6.44
C LEU A 73 -2.48 0.66 6.97
N HIS A 74 -2.04 0.92 8.20
CA HIS A 74 -2.02 2.28 8.75
C HIS A 74 -0.63 2.88 8.53
N VAL A 75 -0.55 3.99 7.81
CA VAL A 75 0.72 4.55 7.34
C VAL A 75 0.86 6.03 7.71
N PRO A 76 2.10 6.52 7.93
CA PRO A 76 2.34 7.93 8.17
C PRO A 76 2.00 8.78 6.92
N ALA A 77 1.74 10.06 7.13
CA ALA A 77 1.59 11.01 6.04
C ALA A 77 2.86 11.01 5.16
N GLY A 78 2.69 10.99 3.84
CA GLY A 78 3.81 10.96 2.89
C GLY A 78 4.63 9.66 2.89
N ALA A 79 4.06 8.55 3.39
CA ALA A 79 4.72 7.25 3.35
C ALA A 79 5.19 6.90 1.93
N VAL A 80 6.43 6.40 1.85
CA VAL A 80 7.01 5.82 0.65
C VAL A 80 6.95 4.31 0.79
N PHE A 81 6.27 3.67 -0.15
CA PHE A 81 6.11 2.23 -0.20
C PHE A 81 7.25 1.61 -1.00
N SER A 82 7.68 0.43 -0.59
CA SER A 82 8.51 -0.46 -1.38
C SER A 82 7.91 -1.85 -1.35
N VAL A 83 7.98 -2.58 -2.47
CA VAL A 83 7.45 -3.94 -2.58
C VAL A 83 8.40 -4.86 -3.33
N ILE A 84 8.42 -6.13 -2.92
CA ILE A 84 8.99 -7.26 -3.66
C ILE A 84 8.00 -8.41 -3.68
N LYS A 85 8.09 -9.29 -4.67
CA LYS A 85 7.31 -10.53 -4.67
C LYS A 85 7.85 -11.53 -3.64
N GLN A 86 6.97 -12.40 -3.14
CA GLN A 86 7.35 -13.54 -2.32
C GLN A 86 8.11 -14.59 -3.16
N ASP A 87 8.91 -15.41 -2.50
CA ASP A 87 9.66 -16.47 -3.16
C ASP A 87 8.74 -17.46 -3.87
N GLY A 88 9.09 -17.82 -5.11
CA GLY A 88 8.31 -18.73 -5.95
C GLY A 88 7.16 -18.07 -6.72
N GLU A 89 6.85 -16.80 -6.47
CA GLU A 89 5.85 -16.06 -7.24
C GLU A 89 6.38 -15.61 -8.61
N ALA A 90 5.49 -15.55 -9.58
CA ALA A 90 5.75 -14.88 -10.85
C ALA A 90 5.78 -13.35 -10.64
N ASP A 91 6.26 -12.62 -11.65
CA ASP A 91 6.09 -11.15 -11.63
C ASP A 91 4.61 -10.80 -11.71
N GLY A 92 4.22 -9.73 -11.02
CA GLY A 92 2.82 -9.40 -10.80
C GLY A 92 2.57 -7.91 -10.73
N ARG A 93 1.43 -7.54 -10.14
CA ARG A 93 1.05 -6.16 -9.91
C ARG A 93 0.47 -5.99 -8.52
N VAL A 94 0.86 -4.91 -7.86
CA VAL A 94 0.26 -4.43 -6.62
C VAL A 94 -0.52 -3.16 -6.92
N TRP A 95 -1.60 -2.98 -6.17
CA TRP A 95 -2.35 -1.74 -6.10
C TRP A 95 -2.45 -1.32 -4.65
N ALA A 96 -2.26 -0.04 -4.42
CA ALA A 96 -2.40 0.55 -3.11
C ALA A 96 -3.39 1.70 -3.21
N THR A 97 -4.43 1.65 -2.39
CA THR A 97 -5.54 2.61 -2.44
C THR A 97 -5.72 3.28 -1.10
N ARG A 98 -5.66 4.62 -1.07
CA ARG A 98 -6.04 5.37 0.13
C ARG A 98 -7.51 5.19 0.41
N VAL A 99 -7.82 4.82 1.65
CA VAL A 99 -9.20 4.61 2.12
C VAL A 99 -9.47 5.39 3.40
N LYS A 100 -10.70 5.87 3.56
CA LYS A 100 -11.23 6.37 4.85
C LYS A 100 -12.37 5.48 5.28
N ARG A 101 -12.35 4.99 6.53
CA ARG A 101 -13.49 4.29 7.12
C ARG A 101 -14.66 5.27 7.23
N LYS A 102 -15.81 4.89 6.67
CA LYS A 102 -17.05 5.66 6.77
C LYS A 102 -17.68 5.35 8.13
N GLY A 103 -17.62 6.31 9.06
CA GLY A 103 -18.30 6.26 10.37
C GLY A 103 -17.41 5.92 11.56
N ALA A 104 -16.50 6.82 11.91
CA ALA A 104 -15.99 6.96 13.28
C ALA A 104 -16.56 8.25 13.87
#